data_AF-A0A1B6CG93-F1
#
_entry.id   AF-A0A1B6CG93-F1
#
_cell.length_a   1.000
_cell.length_b   1.000
_cell.length_c   1.000
_cell.angle_alpha   90.00
_cell.angle_beta   90.00
_cell.angle_gamma   90.00
#
_symmetry.space_group_name_H-M   'P 1'
#
loop_
_entity.id
_entity.type
_entity.pdbx_description
1 polymer ?
#
loop_
_entity_poly.entity_id
_entity_poly.type
_entity_poly.pdbx_seq_one_letter_code
_entity_poly.pdbx_strand_id
1 'polypeptide(L)'
;IVNSREAVECYNRTCQVPCQPRGLMCETTDDCCSNLLCQKGICDCMEYGEKCRSDSDCCKDPSGDKASCIHGVCRKSCYNLNSKCKVNSDCCSSKCDNGLCKEYCKPASFPCKSTADCCEGICGQKSLCQKKDPCTKLGRKCKNNDECCLDFCRFETCQVPCIPIGNDCSEDTQGCCDGAHCVNKICRKKPCLLYGVPCSTDGECCGNFCKDNICRYKCLPDRYTCMNNDDCCGGVCKNKACYTPCLPSKGHCLFDHECCDNQCIGRTCLYQCSLYKEKCKTPSDCCNTEFCSLGVCGKDCFPKTYFCNNGTECCSGHCKGGSCV
;
A
#
# COMPACT_ATOMS: atom_id res chain seq x y z
N ILE A 1 18.15 -39.19 3.42
CA ILE A 1 18.06 -37.73 3.64
C ILE A 1 18.82 -37.41 4.92
N VAL A 2 19.44 -36.23 4.92
CA VAL A 2 20.42 -35.67 5.84
C VAL A 2 20.17 -35.97 7.32
N ASN A 3 21.29 -36.21 7.99
CA ASN A 3 21.50 -36.56 9.39
C ASN A 3 21.51 -35.29 10.26
N SER A 4 20.55 -35.15 11.18
CA SER A 4 20.75 -34.46 12.46
C SER A 4 19.82 -35.10 13.48
N ARG A 5 20.39 -36.02 14.27
CA ARG A 5 19.76 -36.60 15.45
C ARG A 5 19.58 -35.50 16.50
N GLU A 6 18.40 -34.88 16.57
CA GLU A 6 17.99 -34.12 17.75
C GLU A 6 17.55 -35.14 18.81
N ALA A 7 18.35 -35.25 19.87
CA ALA A 7 18.14 -36.23 20.93
C ALA A 7 16.85 -35.89 21.69
N VAL A 8 15.85 -36.77 21.58
CA VAL A 8 14.65 -36.73 22.40
C VAL A 8 15.01 -37.28 23.77
N GLU A 9 15.10 -36.43 24.78
CA GLU A 9 15.23 -36.87 26.17
C GLU A 9 13.83 -37.15 26.73
N CYS A 10 13.59 -38.41 27.09
CA CYS A 10 12.33 -38.85 27.68
C CYS A 10 12.56 -39.16 29.15
N TYR A 11 11.84 -38.49 30.04
CA TYR A 11 11.78 -38.84 31.46
C TYR A 11 10.35 -39.16 31.83
N ASN A 12 10.14 -40.28 32.53
CA ASN A 12 8.83 -40.70 33.05
C ASN A 12 7.68 -40.79 32.01
N ARG A 13 7.97 -41.35 30.83
CA ARG A 13 7.05 -41.51 29.67
C ARG A 13 6.58 -40.21 29.01
N THR A 14 7.16 -39.06 29.38
CA THR A 14 6.96 -37.80 28.67
C THR A 14 8.23 -37.50 27.89
N CYS A 15 8.12 -37.48 26.56
CA CYS A 15 9.22 -37.12 25.68
C CYS A 15 9.07 -35.63 25.34
N GLN A 16 10.06 -34.82 25.72
CA GLN A 16 10.07 -33.40 25.41
C GLN A 16 11.11 -33.14 24.33
N VAL A 17 10.68 -32.58 23.21
CA VAL A 17 11.59 -32.02 22.21
C VAL A 17 12.18 -30.76 22.84
N PRO A 18 13.51 -30.56 22.86
CA PRO A 18 14.12 -29.44 23.58
C PRO A 18 13.73 -28.05 23.03
N CYS A 19 13.15 -28.02 21.84
CA CYS A 19 12.62 -26.82 21.21
C CYS A 19 11.37 -27.19 20.38
N GLN A 20 10.58 -26.19 20.02
CA GLN A 20 9.29 -26.29 19.33
C GLN A 20 9.44 -25.88 17.87
N PRO A 21 8.87 -26.63 16.91
CA PRO A 21 8.81 -26.23 15.50
C PRO A 21 7.86 -25.03 15.26
N ARG A 22 7.91 -24.49 14.04
CA ARG A 22 7.09 -23.35 13.60
C ARG A 22 5.59 -23.61 13.82
N GLY A 23 4.88 -22.61 14.34
CA GLY A 23 3.44 -22.66 14.59
C GLY A 23 3.05 -23.25 15.96
N LEU A 24 4.00 -23.70 16.77
CA LEU A 24 3.75 -24.18 18.13
C LEU A 24 4.01 -23.12 19.19
N MET A 25 3.39 -23.29 20.35
CA MET A 25 3.45 -22.31 21.43
C MET A 25 4.85 -22.23 22.05
N CYS A 26 5.22 -21.02 22.48
CA CYS A 26 6.46 -20.72 23.18
C CYS A 26 6.24 -19.63 24.22
N GLU A 27 7.09 -19.60 25.24
CA GLU A 27 7.16 -18.48 26.19
C GLU A 27 8.34 -17.57 25.87
N THR A 28 9.45 -18.16 25.41
CA THR A 28 10.68 -17.49 25.04
C THR A 28 11.21 -17.99 23.70
N THR A 29 12.15 -17.25 23.10
CA THR A 29 12.75 -17.62 21.81
C THR A 29 13.58 -18.91 21.91
N ASP A 30 14.09 -19.23 23.10
CA ASP A 30 14.86 -20.47 23.34
C ASP A 30 13.99 -21.73 23.26
N ASP A 31 12.66 -21.57 23.41
CA ASP A 31 11.71 -22.66 23.22
C ASP A 31 11.54 -23.03 21.75
N CYS A 32 12.15 -22.31 20.79
CA CYS A 32 11.87 -22.44 19.37
C CYS A 32 13.06 -23.01 18.57
N CYS A 33 12.81 -24.03 17.74
CA CYS A 33 13.86 -24.69 16.98
C CYS A 33 14.35 -23.83 15.81
N SER A 34 15.56 -24.12 15.30
CA SER A 34 16.06 -23.59 14.02
C SER A 34 16.11 -22.05 13.93
N ASN A 35 16.39 -21.36 15.04
CA ASN A 35 16.41 -19.89 15.17
C ASN A 35 15.06 -19.20 14.91
N LEU A 36 13.94 -19.91 15.10
CA LEU A 36 12.62 -19.29 15.10
C LEU A 36 12.47 -18.35 16.30
N LEU A 37 11.72 -17.25 16.12
CA LEU A 37 11.44 -16.28 17.18
C LEU A 37 10.13 -16.63 17.87
N CYS A 38 10.08 -16.44 19.19
CA CYS A 38 8.80 -16.53 19.89
C CYS A 38 7.99 -15.24 19.71
N GLN A 39 7.03 -15.26 18.79
CA GLN A 39 6.20 -14.11 18.46
C GLN A 39 4.75 -14.37 18.85
N LYS A 40 4.21 -13.51 19.74
CA LYS A 40 2.83 -13.64 20.26
C LYS A 40 2.55 -15.01 20.87
N GLY A 41 3.57 -15.61 21.49
CA GLY A 41 3.47 -16.92 22.13
C GLY A 41 3.50 -18.10 21.17
N ILE A 42 3.94 -17.92 19.92
CA ILE A 42 4.11 -18.97 18.91
C ILE A 42 5.50 -18.85 18.27
N CYS A 43 6.18 -19.97 18.05
CA CYS A 43 7.43 -20.03 17.31
C CYS A 43 7.18 -19.71 15.83
N ASP A 44 7.67 -18.57 15.36
CA ASP A 44 7.47 -18.11 14.00
C ASP A 44 8.71 -17.39 13.46
N CYS A 45 8.74 -17.17 12.16
CA CYS A 45 9.71 -16.33 11.48
C CYS A 45 8.97 -15.35 10.58
N MET A 46 9.66 -14.27 10.23
CA MET A 46 9.17 -13.23 9.35
C MET A 46 9.22 -13.71 7.90
N GLU A 47 8.09 -13.64 7.22
CA GLU A 47 7.99 -14.00 5.81
C GLU A 47 8.72 -12.98 4.92
N TYR A 48 8.93 -13.34 3.65
CA TYR A 48 9.48 -12.42 2.66
C TYR A 48 8.68 -11.11 2.59
N GLY A 49 9.37 -9.98 2.70
CA GLY A 49 8.75 -8.66 2.71
C GLY A 49 8.34 -8.14 4.10
N GLU A 50 8.42 -8.97 5.14
CA GLU A 50 8.17 -8.53 6.52
C GLU A 50 9.38 -7.86 7.16
N LYS A 51 9.12 -7.02 8.17
CA LYS A 51 10.18 -6.28 8.87
C LYS A 51 10.99 -7.20 9.77
N CYS A 52 12.30 -7.03 9.73
CA CYS A 52 13.26 -7.78 10.55
C CYS A 52 14.29 -6.84 11.17
N ARG A 53 14.97 -7.35 12.20
CA ARG A 53 16.11 -6.74 12.89
C ARG A 53 17.41 -7.50 12.60
N SER A 54 17.31 -8.80 12.32
CA SER A 54 18.46 -9.66 12.06
C SER A 54 18.13 -10.78 11.07
N ASP A 55 19.16 -11.37 10.45
CA ASP A 55 19.00 -12.48 9.49
C ASP A 55 18.28 -13.70 10.09
N SER A 56 18.36 -13.92 11.40
CA SER A 56 17.65 -15.01 12.09
C SER A 56 16.14 -14.79 12.16
N ASP A 57 15.67 -13.56 11.98
CA ASP A 57 14.25 -13.28 12.03
C ASP A 57 13.52 -13.82 10.78
N CYS A 58 14.25 -14.09 9.68
CA CYS A 58 13.66 -14.34 8.37
C CYS A 58 13.47 -15.84 8.07
N CYS A 59 12.30 -16.18 7.54
CA CYS A 59 12.00 -17.53 7.12
C CYS A 59 12.87 -17.99 5.94
N LYS A 60 13.27 -19.26 5.95
CA LYS A 60 13.77 -19.91 4.73
C LYS A 60 12.61 -20.06 3.75
N ASP A 61 12.88 -19.85 2.48
CA ASP A 61 11.91 -20.11 1.41
C ASP A 61 11.54 -21.61 1.36
N PRO A 62 10.36 -22.00 0.85
CA PRO A 62 10.03 -23.40 0.59
C PRO A 62 11.07 -24.14 -0.29
N SER A 63 11.84 -23.41 -1.10
CA SER A 63 12.94 -23.96 -1.91
C SER A 63 14.24 -24.21 -1.13
N GLY A 64 14.28 -23.85 0.16
CA GLY A 64 15.45 -24.00 1.05
C GLY A 64 16.41 -22.82 1.06
N ASP A 65 16.16 -21.77 0.26
CA ASP A 65 17.00 -20.58 0.22
C ASP A 65 16.87 -19.78 1.52
N LYS A 66 18.02 -19.39 2.09
CA LYS A 66 18.09 -18.59 3.31
C LYS A 66 17.73 -17.13 3.00
N ALA A 67 16.69 -16.61 3.66
CA ALA A 67 16.43 -15.17 3.66
C ALA A 67 17.37 -14.47 4.64
N SER A 68 17.79 -13.25 4.29
CA SER A 68 18.55 -12.34 5.14
C SER A 68 17.72 -11.09 5.41
N CYS A 69 18.05 -10.42 6.50
CA CYS A 69 17.43 -9.17 6.88
C CYS A 69 18.15 -8.00 6.20
N ILE A 70 17.65 -7.61 5.03
CA ILE A 70 18.30 -6.62 4.18
C ILE A 70 17.50 -5.32 4.23
N HIS A 71 18.13 -4.26 4.74
CA HIS A 71 17.48 -2.97 5.01
C HIS A 71 16.24 -3.08 5.92
N GLY A 72 16.29 -3.99 6.90
CA GLY A 72 15.22 -4.19 7.87
C GLY A 72 14.00 -4.93 7.31
N VAL A 73 14.15 -5.62 6.16
CA VAL A 73 13.10 -6.44 5.54
C VAL A 73 13.67 -7.81 5.14
N CYS A 74 12.91 -8.88 5.37
CA CYS A 74 13.31 -10.23 4.98
C CYS A 74 13.28 -10.42 3.46
N ARG A 75 14.44 -10.75 2.87
CA ARG A 75 14.64 -10.86 1.42
C ARG A 75 15.60 -12.00 1.10
N LYS A 76 15.59 -12.49 -0.14
CA LYS A 76 16.65 -13.40 -0.61
C LYS A 76 17.95 -12.62 -0.63
N SER A 77 19.07 -13.33 -0.55
CA SER A 77 20.37 -12.72 -0.83
C SER A 77 20.30 -12.02 -2.18
N CYS A 78 20.42 -10.69 -2.13
CA CYS A 78 20.41 -9.83 -3.29
C CYS A 78 21.83 -9.30 -3.51
N TYR A 79 22.12 -8.89 -4.74
CA TYR A 79 23.42 -8.37 -5.08
C TYR A 79 23.55 -6.88 -4.72
N ASN A 80 24.75 -6.53 -4.26
CA ASN A 80 25.15 -5.17 -3.96
C ASN A 80 25.21 -4.31 -5.23
N LEU A 81 25.26 -2.99 -5.06
CA LEU A 81 25.43 -2.04 -6.15
C LEU A 81 26.61 -2.42 -7.07
N ASN A 82 26.40 -2.24 -8.37
CA ASN A 82 27.28 -2.61 -9.48
C ASN A 82 27.58 -4.11 -9.64
N SER A 83 26.89 -4.98 -8.89
CA SER A 83 26.91 -6.42 -9.18
C SER A 83 26.04 -6.76 -10.38
N LYS A 84 26.36 -7.85 -11.08
CA LYS A 84 25.57 -8.32 -12.21
C LYS A 84 24.18 -8.80 -11.77
N CYS A 85 23.16 -8.46 -12.53
CA CYS A 85 21.77 -8.85 -12.30
C CYS A 85 21.07 -9.18 -13.63
N LYS A 86 19.98 -9.94 -13.55
CA LYS A 86 19.08 -10.23 -14.69
C LYS A 86 17.72 -9.56 -14.50
N VAL A 87 17.22 -9.52 -13.27
CA VAL A 87 15.92 -8.93 -12.92
C VAL A 87 16.05 -7.99 -11.73
N ASN A 88 15.12 -7.06 -11.58
CA ASN A 88 15.11 -6.06 -10.51
C ASN A 88 15.21 -6.67 -9.10
N SER A 89 14.57 -7.82 -8.86
CA SER A 89 14.58 -8.53 -7.58
C SER A 89 15.94 -9.12 -7.21
N ASP A 90 16.87 -9.24 -8.18
CA ASP A 90 18.23 -9.70 -7.90
C ASP A 90 19.02 -8.65 -7.11
N CYS A 91 18.61 -7.38 -7.16
CA CYS A 91 19.34 -6.27 -6.58
C CYS A 91 18.75 -5.85 -5.24
N CYS A 92 19.61 -5.52 -4.27
CA CYS A 92 19.13 -5.03 -2.97
C CYS A 92 18.43 -3.68 -3.08
N SER A 93 18.78 -2.92 -4.11
CA SER A 93 18.11 -1.70 -4.54
C SER A 93 16.81 -1.95 -5.31
N SER A 94 16.43 -3.19 -5.58
CA SER A 94 15.28 -3.54 -6.42
C SER A 94 15.34 -2.94 -7.84
N LYS A 95 16.52 -2.59 -8.33
CA LYS A 95 16.73 -2.02 -9.67
C LYS A 95 17.94 -2.65 -10.34
N CYS A 96 17.66 -3.39 -11.40
CA CYS A 96 18.63 -3.94 -12.32
C CYS A 96 18.60 -3.11 -13.61
N ASP A 97 19.68 -2.38 -13.88
CA ASP A 97 19.78 -1.50 -15.04
C ASP A 97 21.03 -1.85 -15.85
N ASN A 98 20.86 -2.10 -17.14
CA ASN A 98 21.89 -2.62 -18.04
C ASN A 98 22.65 -3.83 -17.47
N GLY A 99 21.93 -4.73 -16.78
CA GLY A 99 22.49 -5.93 -16.19
C GLY A 99 23.35 -5.68 -14.95
N LEU A 100 23.30 -4.49 -14.35
CA LEU A 100 23.97 -4.15 -13.09
C LEU A 100 22.99 -3.60 -12.06
N CYS A 101 23.19 -3.97 -10.79
CA CYS A 101 22.41 -3.42 -9.70
C CYS A 101 22.72 -1.95 -9.50
N LYS A 102 21.71 -1.09 -9.60
CA LYS A 102 21.83 0.37 -9.42
C LYS A 102 20.95 0.82 -8.28
N GLU A 103 21.33 1.89 -7.59
CA GLU A 103 20.61 2.37 -6.41
C GLU A 103 19.21 2.88 -6.77
N TYR A 104 18.30 2.87 -5.78
CA TYR A 104 17.02 3.55 -5.91
C TYR A 104 17.28 5.05 -5.87
N CYS A 105 17.51 5.58 -7.06
CA CYS A 105 17.84 6.95 -7.29
C CYS A 105 16.56 7.73 -7.63
N LYS A 106 16.57 9.03 -7.37
CA LYS A 106 15.48 9.95 -7.63
C LYS A 106 15.69 10.61 -8.99
N PRO A 107 14.62 10.82 -9.78
CA PRO A 107 14.72 11.53 -11.05
C PRO A 107 15.05 13.02 -10.82
N ALA A 108 15.36 13.73 -11.91
CA ALA A 108 15.66 15.15 -11.86
C ALA A 108 14.54 15.93 -11.13
N SER A 109 14.95 16.93 -10.37
CA SER A 109 14.10 17.86 -9.61
C SER A 109 13.42 17.32 -8.36
N PHE A 110 13.79 16.11 -7.93
CA PHE A 110 13.37 15.56 -6.64
C PHE A 110 14.35 15.90 -5.51
N PRO A 111 13.89 16.04 -4.26
CA PRO A 111 14.74 16.33 -3.11
C PRO A 111 15.80 15.25 -2.86
N CYS A 112 17.04 15.65 -2.65
CA CYS A 112 18.20 14.79 -2.39
C CYS A 112 18.97 15.27 -1.15
N LYS A 113 19.66 14.34 -0.49
CA LYS A 113 20.63 14.65 0.58
C LYS A 113 22.07 14.54 0.08
N SER A 114 22.31 13.67 -0.90
CA SER A 114 23.61 13.41 -1.47
C SER A 114 23.51 13.15 -2.96
N THR A 115 24.63 13.24 -3.70
CA THR A 115 24.68 12.91 -5.14
C THR A 115 24.28 11.46 -5.44
N ALA A 116 24.44 10.53 -4.48
CA ALA A 116 24.01 9.14 -4.65
C ALA A 116 22.48 9.02 -4.75
N ASP A 117 21.73 9.99 -4.20
CA ASP A 117 20.27 10.00 -4.28
C ASP A 117 19.75 10.25 -5.71
N CYS A 118 20.57 10.67 -6.67
CA CYS A 118 20.13 11.16 -7.98
C CYS A 118 20.45 10.18 -9.11
N CYS A 119 19.45 9.85 -9.95
CA CYS A 119 19.63 8.85 -11.01
C CYS A 119 20.64 9.26 -12.05
N GLU A 120 20.58 10.54 -12.37
CA GLU A 120 21.50 11.19 -13.25
C GLU A 120 21.90 12.51 -12.60
N GLY A 121 23.18 12.87 -12.75
CA GLY A 121 23.67 14.17 -12.32
C GLY A 121 24.19 14.22 -10.87
N ILE A 122 23.86 15.31 -10.16
CA ILE A 122 24.32 15.63 -8.80
C ILE A 122 23.18 16.13 -7.92
N CYS A 123 23.36 16.03 -6.60
CA CYS A 123 22.51 16.76 -5.67
C CYS A 123 22.97 18.22 -5.61
N GLY A 124 22.17 19.12 -6.18
CA GLY A 124 22.57 20.50 -6.43
C GLY A 124 21.72 21.54 -5.72
N GLN A 125 21.33 22.58 -6.46
CA GLN A 125 20.68 23.76 -5.91
C GLN A 125 19.35 23.39 -5.24
N LYS A 126 19.10 23.99 -4.07
CA LYS A 126 17.92 23.69 -3.22
C LYS A 126 17.80 22.21 -2.82
N SER A 127 18.93 21.49 -2.80
CA SER A 127 18.96 20.06 -2.48
C SER A 127 18.05 19.25 -3.41
N LEU A 128 18.10 19.55 -4.71
CA LEU A 128 17.37 18.85 -5.76
C LEU A 128 18.33 18.10 -6.68
N CYS A 129 17.90 16.94 -7.18
CA CYS A 129 18.61 16.22 -8.23
C CYS A 129 18.64 17.02 -9.52
N GLN A 130 19.82 17.21 -10.11
CA GLN A 130 19.99 18.07 -11.27
C GLN A 130 21.14 17.60 -12.16
N LYS A 131 21.17 18.05 -13.42
CA LYS A 131 22.27 17.76 -14.36
C LYS A 131 23.65 18.17 -13.79
N LYS A 132 24.66 17.39 -14.15
CA LYS A 132 26.08 17.78 -13.97
C LYS A 132 26.40 18.98 -14.85
N ASP A 133 27.34 19.80 -14.42
CA ASP A 133 27.82 20.91 -15.24
C ASP A 133 28.45 20.40 -16.54
N PRO A 134 28.25 21.10 -17.67
CA PRO A 134 27.62 22.43 -17.79
C PRO A 134 26.08 22.39 -17.89
N CYS A 135 25.40 23.19 -17.05
CA CYS A 135 23.96 23.48 -17.16
C CYS A 135 23.63 24.88 -16.62
N THR A 136 22.50 25.45 -17.05
CA THR A 136 22.06 26.78 -16.63
C THR A 136 21.42 26.71 -15.25
N LYS A 137 22.02 27.44 -14.29
CA LYS A 137 21.57 27.49 -12.89
C LYS A 137 20.22 28.23 -12.75
N LEU A 138 19.51 27.97 -11.64
CA LEU A 138 18.28 28.66 -11.27
C LEU A 138 18.42 30.19 -11.33
N GLY A 139 17.40 30.88 -11.86
CA GLY A 139 17.35 32.34 -11.98
C GLY A 139 18.12 32.92 -13.18
N ARG A 140 18.78 32.09 -13.99
CA ARG A 140 19.47 32.52 -15.22
C ARG A 140 18.60 32.34 -16.44
N LYS A 141 18.90 33.11 -17.49
CA LYS A 141 18.14 33.09 -18.74
C LYS A 141 18.28 31.75 -19.46
N CYS A 142 17.19 31.28 -20.04
CA CYS A 142 17.11 30.08 -20.86
C CYS A 142 16.15 30.31 -22.03
N LYS A 143 16.37 29.59 -23.12
CA LYS A 143 15.41 29.53 -24.24
C LYS A 143 14.58 28.25 -24.19
N ASN A 144 15.23 27.14 -23.83
CA ASN A 144 14.62 25.82 -23.78
C ASN A 144 14.77 25.19 -22.39
N ASN A 145 13.90 24.22 -22.08
CA ASN A 145 13.94 23.47 -20.82
C ASN A 145 15.29 22.79 -20.60
N ASP A 146 15.83 22.14 -21.64
CA ASP A 146 17.02 21.29 -21.54
C ASP A 146 18.30 22.06 -21.15
N GLU A 147 18.30 23.38 -21.35
CA GLU A 147 19.39 24.27 -20.94
C GLU A 147 19.50 24.39 -19.42
N CYS A 148 18.39 24.22 -18.71
CA CYS A 148 18.31 24.36 -17.26
C CYS A 148 18.79 23.09 -16.55
N CYS A 149 19.47 23.26 -15.41
CA CYS A 149 19.91 22.11 -14.61
C CYS A 149 18.76 21.21 -14.12
N LEU A 150 17.53 21.75 -14.05
CA LEU A 150 16.32 21.06 -13.63
C LEU A 150 15.31 20.82 -14.77
N ASP A 151 15.74 21.00 -16.03
CA ASP A 151 14.90 20.80 -17.23
C ASP A 151 13.61 21.63 -17.24
N PHE A 152 13.66 22.84 -16.67
CA PHE A 152 12.48 23.70 -16.55
C PHE A 152 12.81 25.16 -16.74
N CYS A 153 12.49 25.64 -17.94
CA CYS A 153 12.60 27.02 -18.37
C CYS A 153 11.21 27.65 -18.42
N ARG A 154 10.97 28.68 -17.61
CA ARG A 154 9.70 29.40 -17.58
C ARG A 154 9.94 30.89 -17.48
N PHE A 155 9.21 31.67 -18.30
CA PHE A 155 9.44 33.11 -18.47
C PHE A 155 10.91 33.43 -18.77
N GLU A 156 11.48 32.71 -19.74
CA GLU A 156 12.88 32.80 -20.17
C GLU A 156 13.90 32.60 -19.04
N THR A 157 13.52 31.99 -17.92
CA THR A 157 14.38 31.84 -16.74
C THR A 157 14.30 30.42 -16.20
N CYS A 158 15.44 29.84 -15.81
CA CYS A 158 15.48 28.51 -15.19
C CYS A 158 14.85 28.56 -13.80
N GLN A 159 13.85 27.72 -13.57
CA GLN A 159 13.09 27.68 -12.32
C GLN A 159 13.06 26.26 -11.76
N VAL A 160 12.62 26.14 -10.50
CA VAL A 160 12.28 24.82 -9.95
C VAL A 160 11.02 24.34 -10.68
N PRO A 161 10.95 23.10 -11.16
CA PRO A 161 9.74 22.57 -11.76
C PRO A 161 8.56 22.73 -10.82
N CYS A 162 7.47 23.21 -11.39
CA CYS A 162 6.25 23.50 -10.67
C CYS A 162 5.05 23.19 -11.55
N ILE A 163 3.92 22.91 -10.93
CA ILE A 163 2.68 22.65 -11.67
C ILE A 163 2.05 24.01 -12.05
N PRO A 164 1.81 24.30 -13.33
CA PRO A 164 1.23 25.57 -13.72
C PRO A 164 -0.18 25.73 -13.17
N ILE A 165 -0.57 26.96 -12.86
CA ILE A 165 -1.92 27.32 -12.39
C ILE A 165 -2.97 26.74 -13.36
N GLY A 166 -4.02 26.12 -12.82
CA GLY A 166 -5.10 25.49 -13.57
C GLY A 166 -4.89 24.01 -13.89
N ASN A 167 -3.70 23.44 -13.66
CA ASN A 167 -3.45 22.01 -13.83
C ASN A 167 -3.72 21.21 -12.55
N ASP A 168 -3.94 19.91 -12.76
CA ASP A 168 -4.19 18.97 -11.68
C ASP A 168 -2.96 18.79 -10.78
N CYS A 169 -3.22 18.70 -9.47
CA CYS A 169 -2.24 18.45 -8.42
C CYS A 169 -2.81 17.45 -7.41
N SER A 170 -1.95 16.69 -6.76
CA SER A 170 -2.32 15.55 -5.91
C SER A 170 -2.30 15.88 -4.41
N GLU A 171 -1.49 16.86 -4.00
CA GLU A 171 -1.31 17.26 -2.59
C GLU A 171 -0.85 18.73 -2.48
N ASP A 172 -1.06 19.37 -1.32
CA ASP A 172 -0.56 20.73 -1.00
C ASP A 172 0.98 20.87 -1.08
N THR A 173 1.69 19.75 -1.17
CA THR A 173 3.16 19.65 -1.26
C THR A 173 3.67 19.71 -2.70
N GLN A 174 2.82 19.47 -3.70
CA GLN A 174 3.20 19.67 -5.10
C GLN A 174 3.31 21.17 -5.35
N GLY A 175 4.54 21.66 -5.48
CA GLY A 175 4.82 23.08 -5.65
C GLY A 175 4.14 23.63 -6.89
N CYS A 176 2.94 24.20 -6.74
CA CYS A 176 2.30 24.94 -7.82
C CYS A 176 3.13 26.20 -8.11
N CYS A 177 3.16 26.59 -9.39
CA CYS A 177 3.96 27.74 -9.81
C CYS A 177 3.47 29.05 -9.15
N ASP A 178 4.38 30.03 -9.03
CA ASP A 178 4.06 31.39 -8.58
C ASP A 178 3.47 31.50 -7.17
N GLY A 179 3.84 30.57 -6.28
CA GLY A 179 3.33 30.51 -4.91
C GLY A 179 1.85 30.10 -4.83
N ALA A 180 1.34 29.47 -5.88
CA ALA A 180 0.00 28.87 -5.86
C ALA A 180 -0.07 27.67 -4.90
N HIS A 181 -1.29 27.28 -4.55
CA HIS A 181 -1.58 26.15 -3.69
C HIS A 181 -2.45 25.13 -4.43
N CYS A 182 -2.34 23.87 -4.03
CA CYS A 182 -3.18 22.81 -4.56
C CYS A 182 -4.56 22.84 -3.90
N VAL A 183 -5.54 23.49 -4.53
CA VAL A 183 -6.90 23.60 -3.98
C VAL A 183 -7.85 22.75 -4.81
N ASN A 184 -8.51 21.77 -4.17
CA ASN A 184 -9.39 20.81 -4.83
C ASN A 184 -8.71 20.10 -6.01
N LYS A 185 -7.48 19.63 -5.79
CA LYS A 185 -6.64 18.98 -6.81
C LYS A 185 -6.28 19.87 -8.00
N ILE A 186 -6.42 21.19 -7.91
CA ILE A 186 -6.03 22.13 -8.97
C ILE A 186 -5.12 23.21 -8.41
N CYS A 187 -4.02 23.52 -9.10
CA CYS A 187 -3.12 24.60 -8.72
C CYS A 187 -3.78 25.97 -8.89
N ARG A 188 -3.96 26.72 -7.80
CA ARG A 188 -4.62 28.03 -7.80
C ARG A 188 -3.82 29.06 -7.01
N LYS A 189 -3.75 30.29 -7.53
CA LYS A 189 -3.19 31.43 -6.77
C LYS A 189 -4.18 31.79 -5.66
N LYS A 190 -3.73 31.82 -4.40
CA LYS A 190 -4.58 32.26 -3.28
C LYS A 190 -4.89 33.78 -3.40
N PRO A 191 -6.04 34.24 -2.84
CA PRO A 191 -7.16 33.45 -2.35
C PRO A 191 -8.24 33.30 -3.44
N CYS A 192 -8.74 32.08 -3.62
CA CYS A 192 -10.01 31.88 -4.33
C CYS A 192 -11.17 32.32 -3.42
N LEU A 193 -12.28 32.76 -4.02
CA LEU A 193 -13.47 33.21 -3.31
C LEU A 193 -14.24 32.01 -2.80
N LEU A 194 -14.60 32.06 -1.51
CA LEU A 194 -15.40 31.04 -0.84
C LEU A 194 -16.83 31.03 -1.39
N TYR A 195 -17.54 29.94 -1.14
CA TYR A 195 -18.95 29.84 -1.49
C TYR A 195 -19.78 30.94 -0.81
N GLY A 196 -20.72 31.54 -1.54
CA GLY A 196 -21.53 32.68 -1.07
C GLY A 196 -20.89 34.05 -1.27
N VAL A 197 -19.63 34.11 -1.73
CA VAL A 197 -18.93 35.38 -2.03
C VAL A 197 -19.20 35.81 -3.48
N PRO A 198 -19.37 37.12 -3.75
CA PRO A 198 -19.56 37.61 -5.11
C PRO A 198 -18.38 37.29 -6.03
N CYS A 199 -18.63 36.92 -7.29
CA CYS A 199 -17.63 36.61 -8.30
C CYS A 199 -18.01 37.21 -9.66
N SER A 200 -17.02 37.45 -10.51
CA SER A 200 -17.22 37.89 -11.90
C SER A 200 -16.98 36.77 -12.92
N THR A 201 -16.14 35.80 -12.57
CA THR A 201 -15.80 34.65 -13.42
C THR A 201 -15.73 33.36 -12.61
N ASP A 202 -15.97 32.21 -13.26
CA ASP A 202 -15.89 30.89 -12.63
C ASP A 202 -14.55 30.65 -11.90
N GLY A 203 -13.45 31.10 -12.52
CA GLY A 203 -12.09 30.91 -12.04
C GLY A 203 -11.78 31.59 -10.70
N GLU A 204 -12.57 32.59 -10.30
CA GLU A 204 -12.44 33.25 -9.00
C GLU A 204 -12.90 32.35 -7.86
N CYS A 205 -13.85 31.44 -8.10
CA CYS A 205 -14.43 30.59 -7.08
C CYS A 205 -13.59 29.36 -6.79
N CYS A 206 -13.47 28.97 -5.51
CA CYS A 206 -12.77 27.74 -5.14
C CYS A 206 -13.41 26.47 -5.75
N GLY A 207 -14.72 26.53 -6.04
CA GLY A 207 -15.48 25.48 -6.75
C GLY A 207 -15.52 25.62 -8.27
N ASN A 208 -14.84 26.63 -8.84
CA ASN A 208 -14.82 26.95 -10.27
C ASN A 208 -16.22 27.14 -10.90
N PHE A 209 -17.15 27.70 -10.12
CA PHE A 209 -18.54 27.87 -10.54
C PHE A 209 -19.11 29.14 -9.92
N CYS A 210 -19.27 30.14 -10.78
CA CYS A 210 -19.84 31.43 -10.49
C CYS A 210 -21.23 31.48 -11.14
N LYS A 211 -22.28 31.49 -10.33
CA LYS A 211 -23.66 31.56 -10.81
C LYS A 211 -24.40 32.68 -10.09
N ASP A 212 -25.05 33.53 -10.90
CA ASP A 212 -25.70 34.76 -10.43
C ASP A 212 -24.72 35.70 -9.71
N ASN A 213 -23.49 35.80 -10.24
CA ASN A 213 -22.37 36.56 -9.65
C ASN A 213 -22.03 36.14 -8.22
N ILE A 214 -22.31 34.89 -7.82
CA ILE A 214 -21.96 34.34 -6.51
C ILE A 214 -21.27 32.99 -6.70
N CYS A 215 -20.20 32.76 -5.95
CA CYS A 215 -19.54 31.46 -5.93
C CYS A 215 -20.46 30.41 -5.35
N ARG A 216 -20.81 29.42 -6.16
CA ARG A 216 -21.70 28.32 -5.79
C ARG A 216 -21.00 26.99 -6.01
N TYR A 217 -21.60 25.93 -5.47
CA TYR A 217 -21.20 24.59 -5.85
C TYR A 217 -21.81 24.25 -7.21
N LYS A 218 -21.03 23.64 -8.10
CA LYS A 218 -21.52 23.12 -9.39
C LYS A 218 -22.55 21.99 -9.18
N CYS A 219 -22.35 21.24 -8.11
CA CYS A 219 -23.24 20.23 -7.56
C CYS A 219 -23.24 20.41 -6.03
N LEU A 220 -24.34 20.13 -5.36
CA LEU A 220 -24.52 20.27 -3.93
C LEU A 220 -23.72 19.18 -3.18
N PRO A 221 -22.94 19.55 -2.15
CA PRO A 221 -22.23 18.60 -1.32
C PRO A 221 -23.17 17.82 -0.40
N ASP A 222 -22.65 16.78 0.24
CA ASP A 222 -23.43 15.93 1.13
C ASP A 222 -24.18 16.72 2.20
N ARG A 223 -25.41 16.27 2.50
CA ARG A 223 -26.37 16.85 3.44
C ARG A 223 -27.01 18.17 3.00
N TYR A 224 -26.64 18.73 1.85
CA TYR A 224 -27.33 19.90 1.30
C TYR A 224 -28.68 19.53 0.72
N THR A 225 -29.62 20.48 0.78
CA THR A 225 -30.99 20.26 0.31
C THR A 225 -31.05 20.17 -1.21
N CYS A 226 -31.51 19.04 -1.74
CA CYS A 226 -31.63 18.77 -3.18
C CYS A 226 -33.08 18.51 -3.61
N MET A 227 -33.36 18.70 -4.90
CA MET A 227 -34.61 18.30 -5.53
C MET A 227 -34.44 17.00 -6.33
N ASN A 228 -33.31 16.88 -7.03
CA ASN A 228 -33.03 15.79 -7.97
C ASN A 228 -31.65 15.18 -7.69
N ASN A 229 -31.40 13.96 -8.17
CA ASN A 229 -30.10 13.29 -8.06
C ASN A 229 -28.96 14.09 -8.70
N ASP A 230 -29.23 14.74 -9.83
CA ASP A 230 -28.25 15.55 -10.58
C ASP A 230 -27.81 16.81 -9.82
N ASP A 231 -28.58 17.23 -8.82
CA ASP A 231 -28.19 18.35 -7.98
C ASP A 231 -27.00 17.96 -7.09
N CYS A 232 -26.79 16.67 -6.78
CA CYS A 232 -25.83 16.22 -5.79
C CYS A 232 -24.51 15.79 -6.40
N CYS A 233 -23.38 16.18 -5.80
CA CYS A 233 -22.07 15.72 -6.28
C CYS A 233 -21.90 14.20 -6.20
N GLY A 234 -22.57 13.57 -5.23
CA GLY A 234 -22.66 12.13 -5.09
C GLY A 234 -23.66 11.45 -6.04
N GLY A 235 -24.44 12.21 -6.81
CA GLY A 235 -25.45 11.69 -7.72
C GLY A 235 -26.68 11.07 -7.03
N VAL A 236 -26.82 11.22 -5.70
CA VAL A 236 -27.97 10.69 -4.95
C VAL A 236 -28.60 11.79 -4.10
N CYS A 237 -29.87 12.06 -4.37
CA CYS A 237 -30.73 12.90 -3.54
C CYS A 237 -31.74 12.00 -2.81
N LYS A 238 -31.58 11.84 -1.50
CA LYS A 238 -32.46 11.01 -0.66
C LYS A 238 -33.07 11.87 0.44
N ASN A 239 -34.37 11.76 0.71
CA ASN A 239 -35.03 12.58 1.74
C ASN A 239 -34.74 14.09 1.62
N LYS A 240 -34.64 14.61 0.39
CA LYS A 240 -34.24 16.00 0.07
C LYS A 240 -32.85 16.39 0.55
N ALA A 241 -31.94 15.45 0.80
CA ALA A 241 -30.55 15.71 1.14
C ALA A 241 -29.61 14.97 0.19
N CYS A 242 -28.49 15.60 -0.17
CA CYS A 242 -27.47 14.97 -0.99
C CYS A 242 -26.68 13.93 -0.21
N TYR A 243 -26.38 12.82 -0.87
CA TYR A 243 -25.50 11.78 -0.37
C TYR A 243 -24.54 11.38 -1.46
N THR A 244 -23.29 11.18 -1.06
CA THR A 244 -22.35 10.39 -1.85
C THR A 244 -22.59 8.92 -1.50
N PRO A 245 -23.06 8.09 -2.45
CA PRO A 245 -23.18 6.67 -2.20
C PRO A 245 -21.77 6.15 -1.91
N CYS A 246 -21.64 5.52 -0.76
CA CYS A 246 -20.42 4.84 -0.39
C CYS A 246 -20.08 3.74 -1.40
N LEU A 247 -18.80 3.47 -1.56
CA LEU A 247 -18.28 2.41 -2.40
C LEU A 247 -18.72 1.05 -1.83
N PRO A 248 -19.30 0.17 -2.66
CA PRO A 248 -19.65 -1.17 -2.25
C PRO A 248 -18.39 -2.01 -2.01
N SER A 249 -18.56 -3.17 -1.38
CA SER A 249 -17.48 -4.16 -1.22
C SER A 249 -16.81 -4.47 -2.57
N LYS A 250 -15.47 -4.61 -2.54
CA LYS A 250 -14.57 -4.71 -3.71
C LYS A 250 -14.42 -3.42 -4.52
N GLY A 251 -15.05 -2.32 -4.12
CA GLY A 251 -14.82 -1.00 -4.71
C GLY A 251 -13.41 -0.49 -4.42
N HIS A 252 -12.76 0.13 -5.40
CA HIS A 252 -11.44 0.71 -5.20
C HIS A 252 -11.54 2.00 -4.40
N CYS A 253 -10.87 2.06 -3.26
CA CYS A 253 -10.87 3.20 -2.34
C CYS A 253 -9.47 3.76 -2.11
N LEU A 254 -9.41 5.03 -1.72
CA LEU A 254 -8.22 5.72 -1.26
C LEU A 254 -8.28 5.97 0.25
N PHE A 255 -9.49 6.16 0.80
CA PHE A 255 -9.72 6.45 2.21
C PHE A 255 -10.89 5.63 2.77
N ASP A 256 -10.80 5.34 4.06
CA ASP A 256 -11.80 4.55 4.81
C ASP A 256 -13.23 5.05 4.61
N HIS A 257 -13.46 6.36 4.74
CA HIS A 257 -14.79 6.97 4.65
C HIS A 257 -15.47 6.85 3.28
N GLU A 258 -14.74 6.44 2.23
CA GLU A 258 -15.32 6.18 0.92
C GLU A 258 -16.08 4.85 0.89
N CYS A 259 -15.78 3.92 1.79
CA CYS A 259 -16.40 2.60 1.87
C CYS A 259 -17.65 2.60 2.76
N CYS A 260 -18.65 1.79 2.43
CA CYS A 260 -19.91 1.75 3.19
C CYS A 260 -19.74 1.29 4.65
N ASP A 261 -18.67 0.54 4.92
CA ASP A 261 -18.22 0.03 6.23
C ASP A 261 -17.16 0.91 6.90
N ASN A 262 -16.73 1.99 6.24
CA ASN A 262 -15.58 2.80 6.60
C ASN A 262 -14.23 2.05 6.67
N GLN A 263 -14.00 1.02 5.84
CA GLN A 263 -12.73 0.27 5.83
C GLN A 263 -12.15 0.08 4.44
N CYS A 264 -11.06 0.83 4.17
CA CYS A 264 -10.29 0.74 2.94
C CYS A 264 -9.01 -0.09 3.17
N ILE A 265 -9.10 -1.40 2.97
CA ILE A 265 -7.98 -2.32 3.19
C ILE A 265 -7.34 -2.67 1.84
N GLY A 266 -6.04 -2.38 1.69
CA GLY A 266 -5.32 -2.69 0.44
C GLY A 266 -5.92 -2.00 -0.79
N ARG A 267 -6.41 -0.76 -0.64
CA ARG A 267 -7.12 0.02 -1.68
C ARG A 267 -8.45 -0.57 -2.14
N THR A 268 -9.02 -1.48 -1.36
CA THR A 268 -10.29 -2.12 -1.67
C THR A 268 -11.22 -1.99 -0.47
N CYS A 269 -12.46 -1.56 -0.70
CA CYS A 269 -13.49 -1.55 0.32
C CYS A 269 -13.83 -2.99 0.70
N LEU A 270 -13.61 -3.35 1.96
CA LEU A 270 -13.93 -4.67 2.48
C LEU A 270 -14.96 -4.50 3.60
N TYR A 271 -16.09 -5.19 3.46
CA TYR A 271 -17.10 -5.28 4.52
C TYR A 271 -16.47 -5.83 5.79
N GLN A 272 -17.13 -5.63 6.95
CA GLN A 272 -16.88 -6.47 8.13
C GLN A 272 -17.24 -7.92 7.76
N CYS A 273 -16.32 -8.57 7.07
CA CYS A 273 -16.34 -9.98 6.83
C CYS A 273 -15.64 -10.64 8.02
N SER A 274 -16.20 -11.75 8.43
CA SER A 274 -15.66 -12.61 9.46
C SER A 274 -14.42 -13.31 8.94
N LEU A 275 -13.35 -13.24 9.72
CA LEU A 275 -12.10 -13.92 9.46
C LEU A 275 -12.29 -15.44 9.54
N TYR A 276 -11.29 -16.21 9.11
CA TYR A 276 -11.36 -17.67 9.21
C TYR A 276 -11.65 -18.11 10.66
N LYS A 277 -12.67 -18.96 10.84
CA LYS A 277 -13.27 -19.42 12.11
C LYS A 277 -14.16 -18.43 12.87
N GLU A 278 -14.51 -17.30 12.29
CA GLU A 278 -15.50 -16.37 12.86
C GLU A 278 -16.93 -16.61 12.33
N LYS A 279 -17.92 -16.06 13.02
CA LYS A 279 -19.34 -16.32 12.77
C LYS A 279 -19.84 -15.68 11.46
N CYS A 280 -20.53 -16.43 10.63
CA CYS A 280 -21.18 -15.94 9.42
C CYS A 280 -22.66 -16.36 9.34
N LYS A 281 -23.44 -15.62 8.55
CA LYS A 281 -24.81 -16.01 8.17
C LYS A 281 -24.88 -16.46 6.73
N THR A 282 -24.05 -15.88 5.87
CA THR A 282 -24.00 -16.14 4.43
C THR A 282 -22.54 -16.30 3.95
N PRO A 283 -22.30 -17.00 2.84
CA PRO A 283 -20.98 -17.09 2.19
C PRO A 283 -20.27 -15.75 1.96
N SER A 284 -21.03 -14.68 1.69
CA SER A 284 -20.52 -13.32 1.48
C SER A 284 -20.02 -12.63 2.75
N ASP A 285 -20.28 -13.20 3.93
CA ASP A 285 -19.81 -12.65 5.20
C ASP A 285 -18.36 -13.06 5.49
N CYS A 286 -17.67 -13.79 4.62
CA CYS A 286 -16.35 -14.39 4.90
C CYS A 286 -15.23 -13.79 4.04
N CYS A 287 -14.15 -13.26 4.68
CA CYS A 287 -13.15 -12.45 3.97
C CYS A 287 -12.29 -13.24 2.97
N ASN A 288 -11.95 -14.47 3.34
CA ASN A 288 -10.91 -15.26 2.68
C ASN A 288 -11.46 -16.55 2.05
N THR A 289 -12.77 -16.74 2.07
CA THR A 289 -13.43 -18.00 1.69
C THR A 289 -14.87 -17.72 1.30
N GLU A 290 -15.39 -18.41 0.28
CA GLU A 290 -16.82 -18.36 -0.09
C GLU A 290 -17.63 -19.42 0.66
N PHE A 291 -17.09 -19.95 1.75
CA PHE A 291 -17.72 -21.03 2.52
C PHE A 291 -18.07 -20.54 3.93
N CYS A 292 -19.38 -20.34 4.15
CA CYS A 292 -19.97 -20.20 5.47
C CYS A 292 -20.63 -21.53 5.86
N SER A 293 -19.92 -22.35 6.65
CA SER A 293 -20.38 -23.69 7.04
C SER A 293 -20.74 -23.70 8.52
N LEU A 294 -21.97 -24.14 8.83
CA LEU A 294 -22.52 -24.13 10.20
C LEU A 294 -22.45 -22.76 10.91
N GLY A 295 -22.52 -21.69 10.12
CA GLY A 295 -22.45 -20.32 10.63
C GLY A 295 -21.03 -19.87 11.00
N VAL A 296 -19.99 -20.50 10.44
CA VAL A 296 -18.59 -20.12 10.62
C VAL A 296 -17.86 -20.05 9.27
N CYS A 297 -17.00 -19.04 9.10
CA CYS A 297 -16.21 -18.82 7.89
C CYS A 297 -15.04 -19.79 7.78
N GLY A 298 -15.03 -20.67 6.76
CA GLY A 298 -13.95 -21.62 6.51
C GLY A 298 -14.43 -23.04 6.22
N LYS A 299 -13.54 -23.89 5.70
CA LYS A 299 -13.77 -25.34 5.61
C LYS A 299 -12.95 -26.04 6.70
N ASP A 300 -13.64 -26.59 7.69
CA ASP A 300 -13.06 -27.55 8.66
C ASP A 300 -13.60 -28.98 8.43
N CYS A 301 -14.36 -29.22 7.36
CA CYS A 301 -14.99 -30.51 7.09
C CYS A 301 -14.98 -30.89 5.61
N PHE A 302 -14.95 -32.20 5.34
CA PHE A 302 -14.96 -32.80 4.03
C PHE A 302 -16.41 -33.01 3.53
N PRO A 303 -16.69 -32.77 2.23
CA PRO A 303 -18.00 -33.00 1.63
C PRO A 303 -18.28 -34.50 1.45
N LYS A 304 -19.53 -34.84 1.09
CA LYS A 304 -19.95 -36.24 0.90
C LYS A 304 -19.02 -36.98 -0.07
N THR A 305 -18.75 -38.26 0.18
CA THR A 305 -17.81 -39.16 -0.55
C THR A 305 -16.31 -38.94 -0.33
N TYR A 306 -15.91 -37.90 0.42
CA TYR A 306 -14.51 -37.74 0.79
C TYR A 306 -14.10 -38.66 1.92
N PHE A 307 -12.83 -39.04 1.90
CA PHE A 307 -12.26 -39.94 2.90
C PHE A 307 -12.23 -39.28 4.28
N CYS A 308 -12.59 -40.03 5.31
CA CYS A 308 -12.63 -39.56 6.69
C CYS A 308 -12.20 -40.66 7.64
N ASN A 309 -11.61 -40.27 8.77
CA ASN A 309 -11.27 -41.15 9.88
C ASN A 309 -12.30 -41.08 11.01
N ASN A 310 -12.98 -39.94 11.18
CA ASN A 310 -14.02 -39.75 12.19
C ASN A 310 -15.16 -38.86 11.66
N GLY A 311 -16.31 -38.86 12.34
CA GLY A 311 -17.48 -38.11 11.91
C GLY A 311 -17.31 -36.59 11.93
N THR A 312 -16.43 -36.06 12.79
CA THR A 312 -16.16 -34.62 12.91
C THR A 312 -15.38 -34.05 11.73
N GLU A 313 -14.72 -34.90 10.95
CA GLU A 313 -14.10 -34.53 9.67
C GLU A 313 -15.14 -34.36 8.55
N CYS A 314 -16.37 -34.82 8.72
CA CYS A 314 -17.42 -34.77 7.70
C CYS A 314 -18.40 -33.65 7.96
N CYS A 315 -18.80 -32.92 6.93
CA CYS A 315 -19.79 -31.84 7.10
C CYS A 315 -21.18 -32.37 7.52
N SER A 316 -21.45 -33.66 7.33
CA SER A 316 -22.63 -34.36 7.83
C SER A 316 -22.52 -34.83 9.28
N GLY A 317 -21.34 -34.73 9.91
CA GLY A 317 -21.06 -35.32 11.21
C GLY A 317 -20.92 -36.86 11.19
N HIS A 318 -21.02 -37.49 10.00
CA HIS A 318 -21.07 -38.94 9.86
C HIS A 318 -20.02 -39.45 8.88
N CYS A 319 -19.09 -40.24 9.40
CA CYS A 319 -18.11 -40.98 8.63
C CYS A 319 -18.50 -42.47 8.63
N LYS A 320 -18.87 -43.03 7.48
CA LYS A 320 -19.30 -44.43 7.36
C LYS A 320 -18.45 -45.14 6.31
N GLY A 321 -17.74 -46.19 6.72
CA GLY A 321 -16.86 -46.94 5.84
C GLY A 321 -15.66 -46.13 5.31
N GLY A 322 -15.17 -45.17 6.11
CA GLY A 322 -14.08 -44.29 5.72
C GLY A 322 -14.46 -43.21 4.72
N SER A 323 -15.76 -42.96 4.50
CA SER A 323 -16.24 -41.87 3.64
C SER A 323 -17.36 -41.07 4.30
N CYS A 324 -17.37 -39.76 4.06
CA CYS A 324 -18.40 -38.86 4.56
C CYS A 324 -19.74 -39.14 3.88
N VAL A 325 -20.80 -39.39 4.65
CA VAL A 325 -22.14 -39.79 4.14
C VAL A 325 -23.24 -38.79 4.45
#